data_AF-A0A349MGT9-F1
#
_entry.id   AF-A0A349MGT9-F1
#
_cell.length_a   1.000
_cell.length_b   1.000
_cell.length_c   1.000
_cell.angle_alpha   90.00
_cell.angle_beta   90.00
_cell.angle_gamma   90.00
#
_symmetry.space_group_name_H-M   'P 1'
#
loop_
_entity.id
_entity.type
_entity.pdbx_description
1 polymer ?
#
loop_
_entity_poly.entity_id
_entity_poly.type
_entity_poly.pdbx_seq_one_letter_code
_entity_poly.pdbx_strand_id
1 'polypeptide(L)' 'QKLAELGHERVRVISMPSWELFREQPAAYREEILPKRVHARLSIEAGTTLGWREWVGNRGDVVGLDR' A
#
# COMPACT_ATOMS: atom_id res chain seq x y z
N GLN A 1 -5.22 15.75 4.20
CA GLN A 1 -5.34 17.08 3.58
C GLN A 1 -4.02 17.55 2.98
N LYS A 2 -2.88 17.41 3.67
CA LYS A 2 -1.55 17.81 3.15
C LYS A 2 -1.17 17.31 1.74
N LEU A 3 -1.49 16.06 1.38
CA LEU A 3 -1.24 15.58 0.00
C LEU A 3 -2.08 16.34 -1.04
N ALA A 4 -3.33 16.67 -0.72
CA ALA A 4 -4.17 17.48 -1.59
C ALA A 4 -3.66 18.93 -1.70
N GLU A 5 -3.16 19.52 -0.62
CA GLU A 5 -2.50 20.84 -0.63
C GLU A 5 -1.26 20.86 -1.55
N LEU A 6 -0.57 19.72 -1.68
CA LEU A 6 0.56 19.53 -2.59
C LEU A 6 0.13 19.15 -4.03
N GLY A 7 -1.17 19.21 -4.34
CA GLY A 7 -1.71 18.91 -5.68
C GLY A 7 -2.02 17.43 -5.93
N HIS A 8 -1.93 16.56 -4.92
CA HIS A 8 -2.30 15.15 -5.03
C HIS A 8 -3.74 14.90 -4.56
N GLU A 9 -4.69 15.19 -5.45
CA GLU A 9 -6.13 15.14 -5.14
C GLU A 9 -6.72 13.72 -5.16
N ARG A 10 -6.07 12.77 -5.85
CA ARG A 10 -6.54 11.39 -6.02
C ARG A 10 -5.65 10.40 -5.29
N VAL A 11 -5.82 10.34 -3.98
CA VAL A 11 -5.15 9.38 -3.09
C VAL A 11 -6.18 8.53 -2.36
N ARG A 12 -5.83 7.28 -2.05
CA ARG A 12 -6.67 6.36 -1.28
C ARG A 12 -5.85 5.78 -0.14
N VAL A 13 -6.46 5.69 1.03
CA VAL A 13 -5.88 5.02 2.21
C VAL A 13 -6.52 3.64 2.32
N ILE A 14 -5.69 2.63 2.55
CA ILE A 14 -6.11 1.24 2.73
C ILE A 14 -5.56 0.78 4.08
N SER A 15 -6.44 0.34 4.96
CA SER A 15 -6.04 -0.38 6.18
C SER A 15 -5.83 -1.85 5.82
N MET A 16 -4.67 -2.41 6.17
CA MET A 16 -4.31 -3.80 5.87
C MET A 16 -3.94 -4.55 7.16
N PRO A 17 -4.92 -4.92 8.00
CA PRO A 17 -4.68 -5.47 9.34
C PRO A 17 -4.13 -6.90 9.34
N SER A 18 -4.34 -7.68 8.26
CA SER A 18 -3.73 -9.00 8.08
C SER A 18 -3.43 -9.22 6.61
N TRP A 19 -2.18 -9.57 6.32
CA TRP A 19 -1.73 -9.87 4.96
C TRP A 19 -2.27 -11.22 4.50
N GLU A 20 -2.28 -12.19 5.41
CA GLU A 20 -2.73 -13.57 5.20
C GLU A 20 -4.18 -13.58 4.75
N LEU A 21 -5.06 -12.97 5.54
CA LEU A 21 -6.49 -12.88 5.21
C LEU A 21 -6.74 -12.11 3.91
N PHE A 22 -5.94 -11.07 3.62
CA PHE A 22 -6.06 -10.34 2.36
C PHE A 22 -5.61 -11.19 1.15
N ARG A 23 -4.55 -12.01 1.28
CA ARG A 23 -4.09 -12.91 0.21
C ARG A 23 -5.13 -13.96 -0.15
N GLU A 24 -5.88 -14.45 0.84
CA GLU A 24 -6.95 -15.43 0.66
C GLU A 24 -8.18 -14.87 -0.07
N GLN A 25 -8.30 -13.53 -0.17
CA GLN A 25 -9.44 -12.93 -0.85
C GLN A 25 -9.45 -13.22 -2.35
N PRO A 26 -10.66 -13.29 -2.96
CA PRO A 26 -10.81 -13.45 -4.40
C PRO A 26 -9.98 -12.43 -5.19
N ALA A 27 -9.44 -12.83 -6.34
CA ALA A 27 -8.59 -11.97 -7.16
C ALA A 27 -9.28 -10.65 -7.56
N ALA A 28 -10.59 -10.69 -7.80
CA ALA A 28 -11.38 -9.50 -8.11
C ALA A 28 -11.39 -8.48 -6.96
N TYR A 29 -11.54 -8.95 -5.71
CA TYR A 29 -11.50 -8.08 -4.53
C TYR A 29 -10.11 -7.48 -4.32
N ARG A 30 -9.06 -8.29 -4.48
CA ARG A 30 -7.68 -7.77 -4.39
C ARG A 30 -7.37 -6.72 -5.46
N GLU A 31 -7.91 -6.87 -6.68
CA GLU A 31 -7.77 -5.88 -7.75
C GLU A 31 -8.58 -4.60 -7.48
N GLU A 32 -9.75 -4.69 -6.83
CA GLU A 32 -10.52 -3.52 -6.42
C GLU A 32 -9.77 -2.67 -5.38
N ILE A 33 -9.20 -3.34 -4.37
CA ILE A 33 -8.48 -2.71 -3.26
C ILE A 33 -7.08 -2.25 -3.68
N LEU A 34 -6.30 -3.09 -4.39
CA LEU A 34 -4.96 -2.77 -4.89
C LEU A 34 -4.86 -2.93 -6.42
N PRO A 35 -5.51 -2.05 -7.21
CA PRO A 35 -5.51 -2.15 -8.66
C PRO A 35 -4.10 -2.15 -9.23
N LYS A 36 -3.79 -3.13 -10.08
CA LYS A 36 -2.46 -3.30 -10.69
C LYS A 36 -2.04 -2.11 -11.54
N ARG A 37 -3.01 -1.35 -12.07
CA ARG A 37 -2.78 -0.10 -12.82
C ARG A 37 -2.24 1.05 -11.97
N VAL A 38 -2.37 0.99 -10.64
CA VAL A 38 -1.89 2.02 -9.72
C VAL A 38 -0.54 1.58 -9.16
N HIS A 39 0.53 2.22 -9.62
CA HIS A 39 1.90 1.84 -9.27
C HIS A 39 2.52 2.71 -8.17
N ALA A 40 2.04 3.94 -8.01
CA ALA A 40 2.46 4.82 -6.92
C ALA A 40 1.76 4.36 -5.63
N ARG A 41 2.50 3.60 -4.82
CA ARG A 41 2.02 3.02 -3.55
C ARG A 41 3.03 3.33 -2.45
N LEU A 42 2.52 3.63 -1.26
CA LEU A 42 3.33 3.88 -0.06
C LEU A 42 2.75 3.03 1.07
N SER A 43 3.56 2.15 1.66
CA SER A 43 3.21 1.51 2.93
C SER A 43 3.80 2.28 4.09
N ILE A 44 3.10 2.27 5.22
CA ILE A 44 3.49 2.97 6.44
C ILE A 44 3.20 2.04 7.61
N GLU A 45 4.24 1.62 8.31
CA GLU A 45 4.14 0.78 9.50
C GLU A 45 5.28 1.12 10.47
N ALA A 46 5.00 1.21 11.77
CA ALA A 46 6.04 1.40 12.78
C ALA A 46 6.76 0.06 13.09
N GLY A 47 7.32 -0.56 12.06
CA GLY A 47 7.96 -1.88 12.07
C GLY A 47 8.94 -2.04 10.90
N THR A 48 9.49 -3.24 10.71
CA THR A 48 10.46 -3.49 9.63
C THR A 48 9.86 -3.28 8.25
N THR A 49 10.67 -2.79 7.32
CA THR A 49 10.27 -2.63 5.92
C THR A 49 10.23 -3.97 5.15
N LEU A 50 10.76 -5.05 5.74
CA LEU A 50 10.81 -6.37 5.13
C LEU A 50 9.41 -6.89 4.76
N GLY A 51 9.27 -7.42 3.54
CA GLY A 51 8.01 -8.00 3.03
C GLY A 51 7.07 -6.99 2.36
N TRP A 52 7.10 -5.71 2.74
CA TRP A 52 6.21 -4.69 2.17
C TRP A 52 6.34 -4.47 0.66
N ARG A 53 7.49 -4.84 0.08
CA ARG A 53 7.74 -4.80 -1.38
C ARG A 53 6.76 -5.66 -2.19
N GLU A 54 6.19 -6.72 -1.62
CA GLU A 54 5.13 -7.51 -2.26
C GLU A 54 3.89 -6.66 -2.59
N TRP A 55 3.57 -5.70 -1.73
CA TRP A 55 2.34 -4.91 -1.80
C TRP A 55 2.51 -3.59 -2.54
N VAL A 56 3.62 -2.88 -2.29
CA VAL A 56 3.89 -1.59 -2.93
C VAL A 56 4.53 -1.73 -4.31
N GLY A 57 5.14 -2.88 -4.60
CA GLY A 57 5.81 -3.16 -5.85
C GLY A 57 7.13 -2.40 -6.04
N ASN A 58 7.65 -2.47 -7.26
CA ASN A 58 8.94 -1.90 -7.65
C ASN A 58 8.92 -0.37 -7.85
N ARG A 59 7.73 0.24 -8.02
CA ARG A 59 7.55 1.69 -8.16
C ARG A 59 6.98 2.36 -6.91
N GLY A 60 6.75 1.58 -5.85
CA GLY A 60 6.29 2.07 -4.56
C GLY A 60 7.43 2.27 -3.57
N ASP A 61 7.08 2.78 -2.40
CA ASP A 61 8.02 3.01 -1.30
C ASP A 61 7.44 2.55 0.05
N VAL A 62 8.31 2.45 1.07
CA VAL A 62 7.97 1.91 2.38
C VAL A 62 8.52 2.83 3.47
N VAL A 63 7.64 3.30 4.36
CA VAL A 63 8.02 3.99 5.60
C VAL A 63 7.97 2.98 6.74
N GLY A 64 9.11 2.71 7.35
CA GLY A 64 9.26 1.82 8.49
C GLY A 64 10.48 2.13 9.35
N LEU A 65 10.78 1.22 10.27
CA LEU A 65 11.88 1.30 11.22
C LEU A 65 12.76 0.06 11.04
N ASP A 66 13.96 0.26 10.50
CA ASP A 66 14.95 -0.82 10.29
C ASP A 66 16.18 -0.68 11.22
N ARG A 67 16.19 0.32 12.12
CA ARG A 67 17.24 0.61 13.10
C ARG A 67 16.67 1.29 14.33
#